data_AF-A0A0F8T3B6-F1
#
_entry.id   AF-A0A0F8T3B6-F1
#
_cell.length_a   1.000
_cell.length_b   1.000
_cell.length_c   1.000
_cell.angle_alpha   90.00
_cell.angle_beta   90.00
_cell.angle_gamma   90.00
#
_symmetry.space_group_name_H-M   'P 1'
#
loop_
_entity.id
_entity.type
_entity.pdbx_description
1 polymer ?
#
loop_
_entity_poly.entity_id
_entity_poly.type
_entity_poly.pdbx_seq_one_letter_code
_entity_poly.pdbx_strand_id
1 'polypeptide(L)'
;MKAFLNKYWDYYVKLREFRKNPNSDVAKQLSAEFDRLFSTETNYPPLDDRISKTKGKKESLLMVLTFPEIPLHNNGAELVARVKVRKRDVSLQSVTDEGTRANDTFTTIVQTARKLSVSAYDYILDRVSNRCEMLSLAQLIQEKSALS
;
A
#
# COMPACT_ATOMS: atom_id res chain seq x y z
N MET A 1 -7.64 16.23 23.79
CA MET A 1 -7.07 16.11 22.43
C MET A 1 -5.56 15.84 22.43
N LYS A 2 -4.70 16.74 22.95
CA LYS A 2 -3.23 16.54 22.96
C LYS A 2 -2.77 15.23 23.62
N ALA A 3 -3.40 14.84 24.73
CA ALA A 3 -3.05 13.60 25.43
C ALA A 3 -3.26 12.33 24.58
N PHE A 4 -4.36 12.25 23.81
CA PHE A 4 -4.60 11.13 22.91
C PHE A 4 -3.59 11.12 21.76
N LEU A 5 -3.32 12.28 21.17
CA LEU A 5 -2.38 12.42 20.07
C LEU A 5 -0.95 11.97 20.46
N ASN A 6 -0.49 12.33 21.67
CA ASN A 6 0.80 11.88 22.18
C ASN A 6 0.84 10.35 22.30
N LYS A 7 -0.16 9.75 22.97
CA LYS A 7 -0.25 8.28 23.10
C LYS A 7 -0.30 7.57 21.76
N TYR A 8 -1.01 8.14 20.79
CA TYR A 8 -1.07 7.63 19.42
C TYR A 8 0.31 7.63 18.75
N TRP A 9 1.04 8.73 18.83
CA TRP A 9 2.38 8.82 18.24
C TRP A 9 3.40 7.95 18.97
N ASP A 10 3.33 7.86 20.29
CA ASP A 10 4.15 6.94 21.09
C ASP A 10 3.91 5.49 20.65
N TYR A 11 2.65 5.10 20.45
CA TYR A 11 2.27 3.79 19.93
C TYR A 11 2.81 3.55 18.51
N TYR A 12 2.71 4.55 17.63
CA TYR A 12 3.26 4.47 16.27
C TYR A 12 4.78 4.28 16.27
N VAL A 13 5.51 4.99 17.14
CA VAL A 13 6.97 4.82 17.30
C VAL A 13 7.28 3.39 17.74
N LYS A 14 6.52 2.83 18.69
CA LYS A 14 6.71 1.42 19.10
C LYS A 14 6.51 0.44 17.96
N LEU A 15 5.49 0.62 17.11
CA LEU A 15 5.32 -0.19 15.89
C LEU A 15 6.51 -0.07 14.94
N ARG A 16 7.08 1.13 14.80
CA ARG A 16 8.27 1.36 13.96
C ARG A 16 9.51 0.65 14.52
N GLU A 17 9.70 0.67 15.84
CA GLU A 17 10.81 -0.03 16.49
C GLU A 17 10.63 -1.55 16.44
N PHE A 18 9.41 -2.06 16.63
CA PHE A 18 9.08 -3.48 16.47
C PHE A 18 9.55 -4.04 15.12
N ARG A 19 9.38 -3.29 14.03
CA ARG A 19 9.83 -3.72 12.69
C ARG A 19 11.33 -3.99 12.61
N LYS A 20 12.15 -3.34 13.45
CA LYS A 20 13.60 -3.54 13.47
C LYS A 20 14.00 -4.82 14.21
N ASN A 21 13.22 -5.24 15.21
CA ASN A 21 13.47 -6.44 15.99
C ASN A 21 12.14 -7.13 16.37
N PRO A 22 11.54 -7.89 15.43
CA PRO A 22 10.24 -8.50 15.65
C PRO A 22 10.30 -9.58 16.73
N ASN A 23 9.36 -9.53 17.67
CA ASN A 23 9.28 -10.49 18.77
C ASN A 23 7.82 -10.83 19.07
N SER A 24 7.50 -12.13 19.17
CA SER A 24 6.12 -12.62 19.38
C SER A 24 5.47 -12.06 20.66
N ASP A 25 6.22 -11.94 21.75
CA ASP A 25 5.69 -11.42 23.02
C ASP A 25 5.44 -9.91 22.93
N VAL A 26 6.34 -9.17 22.27
CA VAL A 26 6.16 -7.74 21.99
C VAL A 26 4.95 -7.53 21.07
N ALA A 27 4.74 -8.40 20.08
CA ALA A 27 3.56 -8.34 19.20
C ALA A 27 2.25 -8.49 19.98
N LYS A 28 2.17 -9.46 20.92
CA LYS A 28 1.00 -9.62 21.81
C LYS A 28 0.79 -8.37 22.67
N GLN A 29 1.85 -7.81 23.23
CA GLN A 29 1.79 -6.59 24.04
C GLN A 29 1.28 -5.40 23.23
N LEU A 30 1.81 -5.18 22.02
CA LEU A 30 1.37 -4.10 21.12
C LEU A 30 -0.09 -4.26 20.70
N SER A 31 -0.52 -5.48 20.40
CA SER A 31 -1.93 -5.77 20.08
C SER A 31 -2.87 -5.43 21.25
N ALA A 32 -2.48 -5.76 22.49
CA ALA A 32 -3.26 -5.40 23.69
C ALA A 32 -3.18 -3.89 23.99
N GLU A 33 -2.04 -3.24 23.76
CA GLU A 33 -1.88 -1.80 23.92
C GLU A 33 -2.77 -1.03 22.93
N PHE A 34 -2.91 -1.51 21.69
CA PHE A 34 -3.85 -0.98 20.72
C PHE A 34 -5.28 -0.98 21.25
N ASP A 35 -5.75 -2.12 21.79
CA ASP A 35 -7.12 -2.22 22.32
C ASP A 35 -7.35 -1.23 23.45
N ARG A 36 -6.37 -1.07 24.34
CA ARG A 36 -6.45 -0.11 25.44
C ARG A 36 -6.48 1.33 24.93
N LEU A 37 -5.58 1.69 24.01
CA LEU A 37 -5.51 3.03 23.45
C LEU A 37 -6.81 3.41 22.73
N PHE A 38 -7.30 2.53 21.85
CA PHE A 38 -8.49 2.79 21.05
C PHE A 38 -9.82 2.46 21.76
N SER A 39 -9.78 2.10 23.04
CA SER A 39 -10.95 2.10 23.93
C SER A 39 -11.07 3.39 24.74
N THR A 40 -10.22 4.39 24.46
CA THR A 40 -10.34 5.71 25.08
C THR A 40 -11.63 6.38 24.62
N GLU A 41 -12.48 6.73 25.58
CA GLU A 41 -13.60 7.65 25.36
C GLU A 41 -13.19 9.05 25.78
N THR A 42 -13.61 10.04 24.99
CA THR A 42 -13.40 11.46 25.27
C THR A 42 -14.76 12.15 25.38
N ASN A 43 -14.76 13.43 25.76
CA ASN A 43 -15.97 14.26 25.73
C ASN A 43 -16.08 15.02 24.39
N TYR A 44 -15.52 14.48 23.32
CA TYR A 44 -15.48 15.12 22.00
C TYR A 44 -15.90 14.13 20.91
N PRO A 45 -17.20 14.07 20.58
CA PRO A 45 -17.77 13.04 19.71
C PRO A 45 -17.06 12.85 18.36
N PRO A 46 -16.58 13.90 17.66
CA PRO A 46 -15.85 13.71 16.41
C PRO A 46 -14.53 12.94 16.58
N LEU A 47 -13.85 13.06 17.72
CA LEU A 47 -12.66 12.27 18.00
C LEU A 47 -13.02 10.83 18.38
N ASP A 48 -14.08 10.64 19.18
CA ASP A 48 -14.54 9.30 19.57
C ASP A 48 -14.97 8.47 18.35
N ASP A 49 -15.63 9.09 17.36
CA ASP A 49 -15.94 8.47 16.07
C ASP A 49 -14.67 8.01 15.33
N ARG A 50 -13.60 8.83 15.33
CA ARG A 50 -12.33 8.45 14.69
C ARG A 50 -11.60 7.34 15.44
N ILE A 51 -11.66 7.36 16.77
CA ILE A 51 -11.11 6.30 17.63
C ILE A 51 -11.82 4.97 17.34
N SER A 52 -13.15 4.97 17.32
CA SER A 52 -13.98 3.80 17.03
C SER A 52 -13.71 3.22 15.63
N LYS A 53 -13.67 4.08 14.60
CA LYS A 53 -13.33 3.66 13.23
C LYS A 53 -11.93 3.05 13.12
N THR A 54 -10.97 3.57 13.88
CA THR A 54 -9.60 3.03 13.90
C THR A 54 -9.56 1.69 14.63
N LYS A 55 -10.27 1.58 15.77
CA LYS A 55 -10.44 0.31 16.50
C LYS A 55 -10.99 -0.79 15.60
N GLY A 56 -12.02 -0.49 14.81
CA GLY A 56 -12.63 -1.43 13.87
C GLY A 56 -11.71 -1.89 12.73
N LYS A 57 -10.56 -1.25 12.53
CA LYS A 57 -9.56 -1.60 11.50
C LYS A 57 -8.34 -2.32 12.07
N LYS A 58 -8.38 -2.75 13.34
CA LYS A 58 -7.25 -3.37 14.06
C LYS A 58 -6.51 -4.41 13.22
N GLU A 59 -7.22 -5.38 12.67
CA GLU A 59 -6.62 -6.49 11.91
C GLU A 59 -5.76 -5.97 10.75
N SER A 60 -6.31 -5.04 9.95
CA SER A 60 -5.58 -4.43 8.84
C SER A 60 -4.41 -3.55 9.29
N LEU A 61 -4.55 -2.81 10.40
CA LEU A 61 -3.54 -1.86 10.88
C LEU A 61 -2.39 -2.56 11.62
N LEU A 62 -2.65 -3.72 12.22
CA LEU A 62 -1.66 -4.49 12.97
C LEU A 62 -1.08 -5.66 12.18
N MET A 63 -1.35 -5.77 10.88
CA MET A 63 -0.75 -6.76 9.99
C MET A 63 0.80 -6.74 10.03
N VAL A 64 1.38 -5.59 10.39
CA VAL A 64 2.83 -5.40 10.60
C VAL A 64 3.39 -6.29 11.72
N LEU A 65 2.56 -6.70 12.67
CA LEU A 65 2.96 -7.61 13.75
C LEU A 65 3.20 -9.03 13.25
N THR A 66 2.58 -9.40 12.13
CA THR A 66 2.78 -10.68 11.43
C THR A 66 3.81 -10.56 10.32
N PHE A 67 3.82 -9.43 9.61
CA PHE A 67 4.67 -9.16 8.45
C PHE A 67 5.45 -7.85 8.66
N PRO A 68 6.57 -7.88 9.43
CA PRO A 68 7.32 -6.68 9.80
C PRO A 68 7.87 -5.88 8.61
N GLU A 69 8.02 -6.53 7.45
CA GLU A 69 8.47 -5.93 6.20
C GLU A 69 7.47 -4.91 5.64
N ILE A 70 6.17 -5.06 5.94
CA ILE A 70 5.15 -4.15 5.39
C ILE A 70 5.32 -2.72 5.93
N PRO A 71 5.10 -1.69 5.11
CA PRO A 71 5.17 -0.32 5.57
C PRO A 71 3.97 0.03 6.47
N LEU A 72 4.21 0.84 7.50
CA LEU A 72 3.16 1.40 8.37
C LEU A 72 2.36 2.55 7.71
N HIS A 73 2.73 2.93 6.50
CA HIS A 73 2.11 4.00 5.73
C HIS A 73 1.68 3.48 4.36
N ASN A 74 0.65 4.10 3.80
CA ASN A 74 0.09 3.76 2.51
C ASN A 74 0.75 4.52 1.32
N ASN A 75 1.83 5.28 1.55
CA ASN A 75 2.47 6.15 0.54
C ASN A 75 2.66 5.48 -0.83
N GLY A 76 3.14 4.23 -0.85
CA GLY A 76 3.34 3.48 -2.10
C GLY A 76 2.02 3.23 -2.86
N ALA A 77 0.97 2.84 -2.14
CA ALA A 77 -0.35 2.65 -2.73
C ALA A 77 -0.96 3.98 -3.20
N GLU A 78 -0.81 5.06 -2.42
CA GLU A 78 -1.27 6.40 -2.82
C GLU A 78 -0.57 6.89 -4.08
N LEU A 79 0.75 6.72 -4.19
CA LEU A 79 1.52 7.11 -5.37
C LEU A 79 1.02 6.40 -6.63
N VAL A 80 0.73 5.09 -6.53
CA VAL A 80 0.16 4.31 -7.64
C VAL A 80 -1.23 4.83 -8.01
N ALA A 81 -2.09 5.11 -7.03
CA ALA A 81 -3.43 5.67 -7.28
C ALA A 81 -3.36 7.04 -7.97
N ARG A 82 -2.39 7.88 -7.60
CA ARG A 82 -2.17 9.20 -8.23
C ARG A 82 -1.80 9.11 -9.70
N VAL A 83 -1.16 8.03 -10.15
CA VAL A 83 -0.86 7.85 -11.59
C VAL A 83 -2.14 7.82 -12.41
N LYS A 84 -3.15 7.07 -11.97
CA LYS A 84 -4.45 6.97 -12.67
C LYS A 84 -5.16 8.33 -12.72
N VAL A 85 -5.15 9.05 -11.60
CA VAL A 85 -5.76 10.40 -11.51
C VAL A 85 -5.06 11.37 -12.48
N ARG A 86 -3.73 11.45 -12.45
CA ARG A 86 -2.95 12.31 -13.36
C ARG A 86 -3.16 11.95 -14.83
N LYS A 87 -3.26 10.66 -15.15
CA LYS A 87 -3.53 10.20 -16.52
C LYS A 87 -4.90 10.69 -17.00
N ARG A 88 -5.92 10.63 -16.14
CA ARG A 88 -7.26 11.17 -16.44
C ARG A 88 -7.25 12.69 -16.55
N ASP A 89 -6.49 13.40 -15.73
CA ASP A 89 -6.41 14.86 -15.81
C ASP A 89 -5.83 15.32 -17.15
N VAL A 90 -4.88 14.56 -17.72
CA VAL A 90 -4.26 14.88 -19.02
C VAL A 90 -5.06 14.35 -20.21
N SER A 91 -5.62 13.15 -20.11
CA SER A 91 -6.26 12.44 -21.25
C SER A 91 -7.79 12.48 -21.21
N LEU A 92 -8.38 13.20 -20.25
CA LEU A 92 -9.81 13.21 -19.95
C LEU A 92 -10.34 11.79 -19.63
N GLN A 93 -11.68 11.67 -19.58
CA GLN A 93 -12.35 10.40 -19.34
C GLN A 93 -12.51 9.62 -20.65
N SER A 94 -12.44 8.30 -20.58
CA SER A 94 -12.87 7.44 -21.67
C SER A 94 -14.38 7.51 -21.84
N VAL A 95 -14.84 7.54 -23.09
CA VAL A 95 -16.27 7.57 -23.43
C VAL A 95 -16.86 6.16 -23.47
N THR A 96 -16.04 5.14 -23.76
CA THR A 96 -16.46 3.74 -23.88
C THR A 96 -15.74 2.85 -22.88
N ASP A 97 -16.35 1.70 -22.58
CA ASP A 97 -15.77 0.68 -21.71
C ASP A 97 -14.48 0.09 -22.30
N GLU A 98 -14.41 -0.06 -23.63
CA GLU A 98 -13.17 -0.48 -24.32
C GLU A 98 -12.05 0.52 -24.11
N GLY A 99 -12.34 1.82 -24.17
CA GLY A 99 -11.37 2.87 -23.91
C GLY A 99 -10.88 2.87 -22.46
N THR A 100 -11.79 2.63 -21.51
CA THR A 100 -11.45 2.46 -20.08
C THR A 100 -10.52 1.27 -19.89
N ARG A 101 -10.87 0.11 -20.48
CA ARG A 101 -10.07 -1.12 -20.42
C ARG A 101 -8.69 -0.93 -21.04
N ALA A 102 -8.59 -0.26 -22.19
CA ALA A 102 -7.31 0.01 -22.84
C ALA A 102 -6.41 0.86 -21.93
N ASN A 103 -6.94 1.95 -21.38
CA ASN A 103 -6.20 2.82 -20.46
C ASN A 103 -5.72 2.08 -19.20
N ASP A 104 -6.58 1.28 -18.58
CA ASP A 104 -6.23 0.51 -17.38
C ASP A 104 -5.18 -0.58 -17.70
N THR A 105 -5.28 -1.21 -18.87
CA THR A 105 -4.31 -2.23 -19.35
C THR A 105 -2.94 -1.60 -19.58
N PHE A 106 -2.85 -0.53 -20.37
CA PHE A 106 -1.56 0.14 -20.64
C PHE A 106 -0.96 0.76 -19.38
N THR A 107 -1.78 1.31 -18.49
CA THR A 107 -1.30 1.81 -17.18
C THR A 107 -0.69 0.68 -16.36
N THR A 108 -1.35 -0.48 -16.31
CA THR A 108 -0.84 -1.66 -15.61
C THR A 108 0.49 -2.14 -16.20
N ILE A 109 0.61 -2.24 -17.52
CA ILE A 109 1.84 -2.65 -18.21
C ILE A 109 2.99 -1.69 -17.87
N VAL A 110 2.77 -0.37 -18.03
CA VAL A 110 3.79 0.65 -17.78
C VAL A 110 4.23 0.66 -16.32
N GLN A 111 3.30 0.59 -15.37
CA GLN A 111 3.63 0.59 -13.94
C GLN A 111 4.38 -0.69 -13.54
N THR A 112 3.99 -1.84 -14.09
CA THR A 112 4.64 -3.12 -13.80
C THR A 112 6.06 -3.16 -14.38
N ALA A 113 6.24 -2.75 -15.64
CA ALA A 113 7.55 -2.64 -16.26
C ALA A 113 8.49 -1.74 -15.46
N ARG A 114 7.99 -0.57 -14.99
CA ARG A 114 8.77 0.34 -14.12
C ARG A 114 9.19 -0.31 -12.80
N LYS A 115 8.29 -1.04 -12.12
CA LYS A 115 8.61 -1.77 -10.88
C LYS A 115 9.69 -2.84 -11.09
N LEU A 116 9.71 -3.45 -12.28
CA LEU A 116 10.70 -4.46 -12.65
C LEU A 116 12.01 -3.86 -13.20
N SER A 117 12.10 -2.53 -13.31
CA SER A 117 13.22 -1.82 -13.95
C SER A 117 13.38 -2.15 -15.44
N VAL A 118 12.27 -2.45 -16.12
CA VAL A 118 12.20 -2.70 -17.56
C VAL A 118 11.69 -1.45 -18.28
N SER A 119 12.30 -1.12 -19.42
CA SER A 119 11.81 -0.08 -20.31
C SER A 119 10.41 -0.43 -20.83
N ALA A 120 9.41 0.36 -20.45
CA ALA A 120 8.04 0.14 -20.91
C ALA A 120 7.90 0.32 -22.43
N TYR A 121 8.70 1.20 -23.03
CA TYR A 121 8.71 1.40 -24.48
C TYR A 121 9.22 0.15 -25.20
N ASP A 122 10.40 -0.35 -24.81
CA ASP A 122 11.01 -1.52 -25.45
C ASP A 122 10.13 -2.76 -25.27
N TYR A 123 9.53 -2.92 -24.08
CA TYR A 123 8.59 -4.00 -23.81
C TYR A 123 7.35 -3.94 -24.72
N ILE A 124 6.74 -2.77 -24.87
CA ILE A 124 5.56 -2.61 -25.75
C ILE A 124 5.96 -2.84 -27.20
N LEU A 125 7.11 -2.30 -27.64
CA LEU A 125 7.62 -2.47 -29.00
C LEU A 125 7.88 -3.96 -29.33
N ASP A 126 8.49 -4.70 -28.41
CA ASP A 126 8.74 -6.14 -28.54
C ASP A 126 7.43 -6.92 -28.74
N ARG A 127 6.40 -6.62 -27.94
CA ARG A 127 5.08 -7.27 -28.04
C ARG A 127 4.31 -6.90 -29.29
N VAL A 128 4.28 -5.62 -29.66
CA VAL A 128 3.57 -5.14 -30.86
C VAL A 128 4.26 -5.61 -32.14
N SER A 129 5.58 -5.79 -32.11
CA SER A 129 6.36 -6.32 -33.23
C SER A 129 6.33 -7.85 -33.34
N ASN A 130 5.64 -8.54 -32.41
CA ASN A 130 5.61 -10.01 -32.30
C ASN A 130 7.00 -10.68 -32.20
N ARG A 131 8.03 -9.95 -31.75
CA ARG A 131 9.36 -10.53 -31.55
C ARG A 131 9.37 -11.46 -30.34
N CYS A 132 8.71 -11.02 -29.27
CA CYS A 132 8.58 -11.76 -28.03
C CYS A 132 9.92 -12.21 -27.42
N GLU A 133 10.99 -11.45 -27.64
CA GLU A 133 12.35 -11.75 -27.17
C GLU A 133 12.50 -11.44 -25.68
N MET A 134 11.80 -10.42 -25.20
CA MET A 134 11.79 -10.07 -23.77
C MET A 134 10.91 -11.05 -22.99
N LEU A 135 11.36 -11.45 -21.81
CA LEU A 135 10.53 -12.22 -20.86
C LEU A 135 9.22 -11.48 -20.55
N SER A 136 8.13 -12.23 -20.34
CA SER A 136 6.87 -11.63 -19.91
C SER A 136 7.03 -10.97 -18.55
N LEU A 137 6.27 -9.89 -18.32
CA LEU A 137 6.26 -9.23 -17.00
C LEU A 137 5.87 -10.23 -15.89
N ALA A 138 5.02 -11.22 -16.19
CA ALA A 138 4.67 -12.28 -15.26
C ALA A 138 5.88 -13.16 -14.89
N GLN A 139 6.67 -13.59 -15.87
CA GLN A 139 7.90 -14.37 -15.63
C GLN A 139 8.92 -13.56 -14.83
N LEU A 140 9.12 -12.29 -15.17
CA LEU A 140 10.03 -11.40 -14.44
C LEU A 140 9.61 -11.18 -12.98
N ILE A 141 8.30 -11.15 -12.69
CA ILE A 141 7.79 -11.10 -11.31
C ILE A 141 8.19 -12.37 -10.55
N GLN A 142 8.03 -13.55 -11.17
CA GLN A 142 8.39 -14.82 -10.53
C GLN A 142 9.89 -14.90 -10.26
N GLU A 143 10.74 -14.52 -11.23
CA GLU A 143 12.19 -14.49 -11.07
C GLU A 143 12.62 -13.58 -9.93
N LYS A 144 12.09 -12.35 -9.85
CA LYS A 144 12.44 -11.43 -8.76
C LYS A 144 11.92 -11.87 -7.40
N SER A 145 10.75 -12.50 -7.36
CA SER A 145 10.19 -13.02 -6.11
C SER A 145 10.96 -14.22 -5.57
N ALA A 146 11.61 -15.00 -6.43
CA ALA A 146 12.46 -16.12 -6.01
C ALA A 146 13.84 -15.68 -5.48
N LEU A 147 14.25 -14.45 -5.80
CA LEU A 147 15.54 -13.86 -5.39
C LEU A 147 15.46 -13.01 -4.11
N SER A 148 14.25 -12.73 -3.61
CA SER A 148 13.98 -11.91 -2.42
C SER A 148 13.62 -12.79 -1.23
#